data_AF-A0A0Q9TSS4-F1
#
_entry.id   AF-A0A0Q9TSS4-F1
#
_cell.length_a   1.000
_cell.length_b   1.000
_cell.length_c   1.000
_cell.angle_alpha   90.00
_cell.angle_beta   90.00
_cell.angle_gamma   90.00
#
_symmetry.space_group_name_H-M   'P 1'
#
loop_
_entity.id
_entity.type
_entity.pdbx_description
1 polymer ?
#
loop_
_entity_poly.entity_id
_entity_poly.type
_entity_poly.pdbx_seq_one_letter_code
_entity_poly.pdbx_strand_id
1 'polypeptide(L)'
;MSNPDRHPAEVVCGDDPTPSTAIVLPYREVPLGGPRAMPVRRSLPQSERSLIGAWCFVDHYGPDDVSQTGGMVVPGHPHTGLQTVSWLFTGEVEHRDTTGAHAFVRPGELNIMTAGSGIAHSEYSTPETTVLHGAQLWVALPESDRSTQPGFEHYAPPVTEVDGARVLVFLGTLLGQTSPVTMFSDLVGAEVTLAAGTSLDIDVDPEHEHGLLCDTGMLTVGDVTAKPGEIAFMGTGTSRITVEAGPDGPARLLVLGGTPFGEQIVMWWNFIGRSHDDVVGFREDWQRERSPREEGSYAAAAPGARYGTFPDAWDHTLPAPGLPNLRLRSRG
;
A
#
# COMPACT_ATOMS: atom_id res chain seq x y z
N MET A 1 0.92 17.12 9.15
CA MET A 1 1.55 18.39 9.60
C MET A 1 1.55 19.33 8.40
N SER A 2 0.78 20.40 8.51
CA SER A 2 0.38 21.31 7.43
C SER A 2 1.51 22.24 7.00
N ASN A 3 1.56 22.51 5.70
CA ASN A 3 2.42 23.51 5.06
C ASN A 3 2.28 24.88 5.78
N PRO A 4 3.38 25.48 6.29
CA PRO A 4 3.37 26.77 6.98
C PRO A 4 3.45 27.99 6.05
N ASP A 5 3.33 27.80 4.73
CA ASP A 5 3.38 28.90 3.75
C ASP A 5 2.19 29.86 3.94
N ARG A 6 2.51 31.16 3.99
CA ARG A 6 1.54 32.26 4.15
C ARG A 6 0.89 32.68 2.83
N HIS A 7 1.45 32.23 1.70
CA HIS A 7 0.93 32.52 0.35
C HIS A 7 1.01 31.29 -0.55
N PRO A 8 0.34 30.18 -0.21
CA PRO A 8 0.33 29.01 -1.06
C PRO A 8 -0.28 29.37 -2.42
N ALA A 9 0.44 29.07 -3.49
CA ALA A 9 -0.12 29.14 -4.83
C ALA A 9 -1.30 28.16 -4.92
N GLU A 10 -2.44 28.64 -5.39
CA GLU A 10 -3.59 27.79 -5.66
C GLU A 10 -3.25 26.92 -6.88
N VAL A 11 -3.12 25.62 -6.67
CA VAL A 11 -2.92 24.63 -7.74
C VAL A 11 -4.25 23.93 -7.97
N VAL A 12 -4.73 23.95 -9.21
CA VAL A 12 -5.86 23.14 -9.65
C VAL A 12 -5.37 21.70 -9.74
N CYS A 13 -5.90 20.81 -8.89
CA CYS A 13 -5.66 19.37 -9.03
C CYS A 13 -6.60 18.79 -10.10
N GLY A 14 -6.02 18.05 -11.04
CA GLY A 14 -6.70 17.50 -12.21
C GLY A 14 -5.97 17.96 -13.47
N ASP A 15 -5.33 17.01 -14.16
CA ASP A 15 -4.42 17.18 -15.29
C ASP A 15 -2.98 17.59 -14.92
N ASP A 16 -2.35 16.90 -13.96
CA ASP A 16 -0.91 17.01 -13.82
C ASP A 16 -0.25 16.51 -15.12
N PRO A 17 0.57 17.34 -15.81
CA PRO A 17 1.31 16.88 -16.96
C PRO A 17 2.19 15.71 -16.52
N THR A 18 1.93 14.52 -17.05
CA THR A 18 2.76 13.34 -16.81
C THR A 18 4.17 13.65 -17.28
N PRO A 19 5.17 13.61 -16.39
CA PRO A 19 6.53 13.96 -16.76
C PRO A 19 7.04 12.91 -17.75
N SER A 20 7.53 13.38 -18.89
CA SER A 20 8.13 12.53 -19.93
C SER A 20 9.49 11.96 -19.51
N THR A 21 10.03 12.46 -18.40
CA THR A 21 11.28 12.02 -17.79
C THR A 21 11.00 11.62 -16.34
N ALA A 22 11.74 10.65 -15.82
CA ALA A 22 11.56 10.21 -14.44
C ALA A 22 11.83 11.35 -13.43
N ILE A 23 11.09 11.36 -12.33
CA ILE A 23 11.28 12.25 -11.18
C ILE A 23 11.37 11.43 -9.90
N VAL A 24 12.05 11.95 -8.87
CA VAL A 24 12.07 11.30 -7.56
C VAL A 24 10.95 11.84 -6.69
N LEU A 25 10.09 10.93 -6.25
CA LEU A 25 9.10 11.17 -5.21
C LEU A 25 9.73 10.83 -3.84
N PRO A 26 9.95 11.84 -2.97
CA PRO A 26 10.52 11.60 -1.65
C PRO A 26 9.52 10.89 -0.74
N TYR A 27 10.01 10.40 0.40
CA TYR A 27 9.18 9.91 1.49
C TYR A 27 9.20 10.86 2.68
N ARG A 28 8.21 10.68 3.56
CA ARG A 28 8.25 11.21 4.93
C ARG A 28 8.19 10.07 5.94
N GLU A 29 8.83 10.25 7.08
CA GLU A 29 8.73 9.28 8.17
C GLU A 29 7.45 9.51 8.98
N VAL A 30 6.71 8.43 9.22
CA VAL A 30 5.46 8.45 9.98
C VAL A 30 5.37 7.21 10.90
N PRO A 31 4.67 7.30 12.03
CA PRO A 31 4.41 6.14 12.89
C PRO A 31 3.29 5.24 12.33
N LEU A 32 3.52 3.93 12.27
CA LEU A 32 2.51 2.89 12.01
C LEU A 32 2.02 2.27 13.34
N GLY A 33 0.70 2.27 13.60
CA GLY A 33 0.11 1.55 14.75
C GLY A 33 -0.04 2.35 16.07
N GLY A 34 0.11 3.68 16.08
CA GLY A 34 -0.22 4.51 17.25
C GLY A 34 0.92 4.72 18.28
N PRO A 35 0.67 4.77 19.61
CA PRO A 35 1.65 5.26 20.60
C PRO A 35 2.93 4.42 20.78
N ARG A 36 2.95 3.16 20.33
CA ARG A 36 4.16 2.30 20.27
C ARG A 36 4.55 1.99 18.82
N ALA A 37 4.32 2.94 17.94
CA ALA A 37 4.41 2.73 16.51
C ALA A 37 5.82 2.43 16.02
N MET A 38 5.89 1.53 15.05
CA MET A 38 7.05 1.34 14.20
C MET A 38 7.18 2.53 13.23
N PRO A 39 8.38 3.12 13.04
CA PRO A 39 8.58 4.15 12.03
C PRO A 39 8.51 3.53 10.63
N VAL A 40 7.81 4.21 9.72
CA VAL A 40 7.71 3.80 8.31
C VAL A 40 7.95 5.00 7.39
N ARG A 41 8.41 4.74 6.17
CA ARG A 41 8.66 5.74 5.14
C ARG A 41 7.46 5.77 4.19
N ARG A 42 6.65 6.82 4.28
CA ARG A 42 5.46 7.01 3.45
C ARG A 42 5.78 7.83 2.21
N SER A 43 5.60 7.23 1.03
CA SER A 43 5.86 7.87 -0.27
C SER A 43 4.56 8.22 -1.02
N LEU A 44 3.45 7.52 -0.74
CA LEU A 44 2.11 7.89 -1.17
C LEU A 44 1.11 7.83 -0.01
N PRO A 45 0.10 8.72 0.02
CA PRO A 45 -0.09 9.87 -0.86
C PRO A 45 0.74 11.10 -0.41
N GLN A 46 1.16 11.93 -1.37
CA GLN A 46 1.79 13.24 -1.13
C GLN A 46 1.28 14.34 -2.09
N SER A 47 1.73 15.58 -1.91
CA SER A 47 1.26 16.75 -2.66
C SER A 47 1.58 16.67 -4.14
N GLU A 48 2.79 16.20 -4.45
CA GLU A 48 3.36 16.07 -5.79
C GLU A 48 2.74 14.89 -6.55
N ARG A 49 2.27 13.87 -5.81
CA ARG A 49 1.65 12.68 -6.36
C ARG A 49 0.77 12.00 -5.34
N SER A 50 -0.52 11.90 -5.67
CA SER A 50 -1.49 11.20 -4.80
C SER A 50 -1.66 9.73 -5.18
N LEU A 51 -1.57 9.39 -6.47
CA LEU A 51 -1.73 8.03 -6.98
C LEU A 51 -0.71 7.70 -8.08
N ILE A 52 -0.44 6.41 -8.27
CA ILE A 52 0.23 5.84 -9.45
C ILE A 52 -0.68 4.71 -9.94
N GLY A 53 -1.35 4.89 -11.07
CA GLY A 53 -2.54 4.12 -11.40
C GLY A 53 -3.53 4.17 -10.23
N ALA A 54 -4.02 3.02 -9.79
CA ALA A 54 -4.85 2.92 -8.59
C ALA A 54 -4.05 2.78 -7.27
N TRP A 55 -2.71 2.71 -7.30
CA TRP A 55 -1.88 2.67 -6.09
C TRP A 55 -1.97 4.01 -5.35
N CYS A 56 -2.65 4.05 -4.20
CA CYS A 56 -2.96 5.29 -3.48
C CYS A 56 -2.24 5.42 -2.13
N PHE A 57 -1.50 4.39 -1.72
CA PHE A 57 -0.76 4.36 -0.45
C PHE A 57 0.48 3.49 -0.60
N VAL A 58 1.61 3.99 -0.11
CA VAL A 58 2.89 3.25 -0.09
C VAL A 58 3.63 3.60 1.19
N ASP A 59 3.69 2.63 2.10
CA ASP A 59 4.58 2.64 3.26
C ASP A 59 5.67 1.59 3.07
N HIS A 60 6.92 2.02 3.20
CA HIS A 60 8.10 1.15 3.19
C HIS A 60 8.78 1.17 4.56
N TYR A 61 9.03 0.01 5.15
CA TYR A 61 9.47 -0.11 6.54
C TYR A 61 10.60 -1.12 6.70
N GLY A 62 11.50 -0.89 7.65
CA GLY A 62 12.69 -1.72 7.85
C GLY A 62 13.78 -1.57 6.78
N PRO A 63 14.83 -2.41 6.80
CA PRO A 63 15.01 -3.51 7.74
C PRO A 63 15.30 -3.01 9.16
N ASP A 64 14.41 -3.33 10.10
CA ASP A 64 14.54 -2.94 11.51
C ASP A 64 14.74 -4.17 12.38
N ASP A 65 15.65 -4.09 13.36
CA ASP A 65 15.73 -5.08 14.44
C ASP A 65 14.55 -4.86 15.38
N VAL A 66 13.64 -5.83 15.37
CA VAL A 66 12.39 -5.80 16.13
C VAL A 66 12.39 -6.76 17.32
N SER A 67 13.53 -7.40 17.62
CA SER A 67 13.68 -8.34 18.74
C SER A 67 13.36 -7.70 20.10
N GLN A 68 13.56 -6.39 20.24
CA GLN A 68 13.28 -5.64 21.47
C GLN A 68 11.99 -4.83 21.41
N THR A 69 11.52 -4.45 20.21
CA THR A 69 10.33 -3.61 20.04
C THR A 69 9.05 -4.43 19.90
N GLY A 70 9.16 -5.71 19.53
CA GLY A 70 8.02 -6.58 19.23
C GLY A 70 7.45 -6.39 17.82
N GLY A 71 8.09 -5.54 17.00
CA GLY A 71 7.76 -5.38 15.58
C GLY A 71 6.43 -4.70 15.31
N MET A 72 5.75 -5.17 14.28
CA MET A 72 4.46 -4.64 13.87
C MET A 72 3.39 -5.06 14.87
N VAL A 73 2.65 -4.08 15.39
CA VAL A 73 1.54 -4.29 16.33
C VAL A 73 0.38 -3.39 15.89
N VAL A 74 -0.48 -3.91 15.01
CA VAL A 74 -1.63 -3.19 14.47
C VAL A 74 -2.92 -3.93 14.85
N PRO A 75 -3.57 -3.53 15.95
CA PRO A 75 -4.84 -4.12 16.38
C PRO A 75 -5.96 -3.96 15.38
N GLY A 76 -7.08 -4.64 15.64
CA GLY A 76 -8.26 -4.66 14.77
C GLY A 76 -8.66 -3.26 14.30
N HIS A 77 -8.63 -3.01 12.99
CA HIS A 77 -8.95 -1.74 12.37
C HIS A 77 -9.63 -1.95 11.02
N PRO A 78 -10.46 -0.99 10.57
CA PRO A 78 -11.29 -1.14 9.39
C PRO A 78 -10.58 -0.64 8.12
N HIS A 79 -11.08 -1.07 6.97
CA HIS A 79 -10.84 -0.49 5.65
C HIS A 79 -12.13 -0.48 4.82
N THR A 80 -12.24 0.45 3.86
CA THR A 80 -13.35 0.52 2.87
C THR A 80 -12.85 1.00 1.52
N GLY A 81 -13.42 0.48 0.43
CA GLY A 81 -13.21 1.00 -0.93
C GLY A 81 -11.80 0.77 -1.50
N LEU A 82 -11.07 -0.23 -0.99
CA LEU A 82 -9.68 -0.49 -1.35
C LEU A 82 -9.32 -1.99 -1.29
N GLN A 83 -8.15 -2.33 -1.81
CA GLN A 83 -7.42 -3.55 -1.49
C GLN A 83 -6.14 -3.17 -0.72
N THR A 84 -5.81 -3.86 0.38
CA THR A 84 -4.49 -3.75 1.00
C THR A 84 -3.59 -4.86 0.46
N VAL A 85 -2.32 -4.53 0.22
CA VAL A 85 -1.31 -5.40 -0.37
C VAL A 85 -0.11 -5.38 0.57
N SER A 86 0.18 -6.53 1.18
CA SER A 86 1.31 -6.70 2.10
C SER A 86 2.39 -7.53 1.41
N TRP A 87 3.61 -6.99 1.32
CA TRP A 87 4.77 -7.64 0.70
C TRP A 87 5.97 -7.55 1.63
N LEU A 88 6.52 -8.70 2.04
CA LEU A 88 7.70 -8.73 2.91
C LEU A 88 8.97 -9.05 2.13
N PHE A 89 10.04 -8.48 2.64
CA PHE A 89 11.42 -8.75 2.25
C PHE A 89 12.16 -9.59 3.30
N THR A 90 11.79 -9.45 4.58
CA THR A 90 12.30 -10.22 5.72
C THR A 90 11.29 -10.15 6.87
N GLY A 91 11.22 -11.22 7.67
CA GLY A 91 10.29 -11.34 8.79
C GLY A 91 8.99 -12.03 8.41
N GLU A 92 8.07 -12.13 9.36
CA GLU A 92 6.74 -12.73 9.17
C GLU A 92 5.68 -11.92 9.91
N VAL A 93 4.53 -11.71 9.27
CA VAL A 93 3.39 -10.97 9.84
C VAL A 93 2.15 -11.86 9.81
N GLU A 94 1.54 -12.06 10.97
CA GLU A 94 0.23 -12.68 11.12
C GLU A 94 -0.87 -11.68 10.77
N HIS A 95 -1.74 -12.08 9.85
CA HIS A 95 -2.97 -11.37 9.48
C HIS A 95 -4.19 -12.14 9.98
N ARG A 96 -5.14 -11.43 10.58
CA ARG A 96 -6.48 -11.96 10.90
C ARG A 96 -7.53 -10.95 10.50
N ASP A 97 -8.64 -11.40 9.92
CA ASP A 97 -9.73 -10.50 9.54
C ASP A 97 -11.12 -11.04 9.85
N THR A 98 -12.09 -10.18 9.60
CA THR A 98 -13.52 -10.36 9.86
C THR A 98 -14.26 -11.21 8.83
N THR A 99 -13.58 -11.62 7.75
CA THR A 99 -14.07 -12.69 6.85
C THR A 99 -13.73 -14.08 7.40
N GLY A 100 -12.91 -14.13 8.46
CA GLY A 100 -12.41 -15.36 9.06
C GLY A 100 -11.05 -15.78 8.50
N ALA A 101 -10.42 -14.96 7.65
CA ALA A 101 -9.09 -15.29 7.16
C ALA A 101 -8.07 -15.19 8.30
N HIS A 102 -7.18 -16.17 8.35
CA HIS A 102 -6.02 -16.21 9.23
C HIS A 102 -4.83 -16.69 8.41
N ALA A 103 -3.88 -15.79 8.16
CA ALA A 103 -2.79 -16.01 7.22
C ALA A 103 -1.49 -15.41 7.75
N PHE A 104 -0.37 -15.80 7.13
CA PHE A 104 0.95 -15.28 7.47
C PHE A 104 1.59 -14.74 6.19
N VAL A 105 1.98 -13.47 6.20
CA VAL A 105 2.78 -12.85 5.13
C VAL A 105 4.23 -13.28 5.36
N ARG A 106 4.89 -13.78 4.32
CA ARG A 106 6.31 -14.17 4.34
C ARG A 106 7.09 -13.47 3.24
N PRO A 107 8.44 -13.50 3.29
CA PRO A 107 9.25 -12.83 2.30
C PRO A 107 9.02 -13.36 0.88
N GLY A 108 8.72 -12.46 -0.05
CA GLY A 108 8.42 -12.82 -1.44
C GLY A 108 7.02 -13.42 -1.66
N GLU A 109 6.13 -13.35 -0.66
CA GLU A 109 4.74 -13.79 -0.76
C GLU A 109 3.80 -12.59 -0.58
N LEU A 110 2.69 -12.63 -1.32
CA LEU A 110 1.64 -11.62 -1.29
C LEU A 110 0.48 -12.09 -0.40
N ASN A 111 0.08 -11.22 0.52
CA ASN A 111 -1.30 -11.21 1.02
C ASN A 111 -2.01 -9.98 0.46
N ILE A 112 -3.20 -10.19 -0.12
CA ILE A 112 -4.08 -9.12 -0.55
C ILE A 112 -5.43 -9.25 0.14
N MET A 113 -5.88 -8.16 0.75
CA MET A 113 -7.18 -8.10 1.40
C MET A 113 -8.06 -7.10 0.65
N THR A 114 -9.12 -7.60 0.03
CA THR A 114 -10.14 -6.76 -0.60
C THR A 114 -11.12 -6.27 0.45
N ALA A 115 -11.12 -4.98 0.74
CA ALA A 115 -12.03 -4.39 1.73
C ALA A 115 -13.43 -4.16 1.17
N GLY A 116 -13.52 -3.67 -0.08
CA GLY A 116 -14.81 -3.42 -0.74
C GLY A 116 -15.77 -2.62 0.15
N SER A 117 -16.97 -3.18 0.39
CA SER A 117 -17.99 -2.56 1.23
C SER A 117 -17.57 -2.30 2.68
N GLY A 118 -16.57 -3.03 3.18
CA GLY A 118 -15.98 -2.86 4.51
C GLY A 118 -15.44 -4.16 5.09
N ILE A 119 -14.22 -4.10 5.63
CA ILE A 119 -13.58 -5.21 6.37
C ILE A 119 -12.83 -4.62 7.56
N ALA A 120 -12.69 -5.37 8.64
CA ALA A 120 -11.66 -5.09 9.63
C ALA A 120 -10.64 -6.22 9.71
N HIS A 121 -9.38 -5.86 9.99
CA HIS A 121 -8.28 -6.80 10.17
C HIS A 121 -7.26 -6.32 11.21
N SER A 122 -6.37 -7.22 11.60
CA SER A 122 -5.23 -6.96 12.48
C SER A 122 -3.95 -7.56 11.88
N GLU A 123 -2.82 -6.91 12.13
CA GLU A 123 -1.51 -7.34 11.66
C GLU A 123 -0.50 -7.31 12.81
N TYR A 124 0.16 -8.44 13.05
CA TYR A 124 1.15 -8.59 14.12
C TYR A 124 2.40 -9.29 13.62
N SER A 125 3.59 -8.79 13.96
CA SER A 125 4.80 -9.59 13.82
C SER A 125 4.71 -10.85 14.67
N THR A 126 5.15 -11.98 14.13
CA THR A 126 5.18 -13.24 14.88
C THR A 126 6.25 -13.21 15.98
N PRO A 127 6.11 -13.98 17.08
CA PRO A 127 7.10 -14.00 18.17
C PRO A 127 8.53 -14.34 17.73
N GLU A 128 8.69 -15.09 16.65
CA GLU A 128 9.96 -15.49 16.07
C GLU A 128 10.60 -14.39 15.18
N THR A 129 9.86 -13.34 14.84
CA THR A 129 10.34 -12.27 13.96
C THR A 129 11.32 -11.36 14.70
N THR A 130 12.60 -11.42 14.32
CA THR A 130 13.67 -10.57 14.88
C THR A 130 14.03 -9.40 13.99
N VAL A 131 13.81 -9.51 12.68
CA VAL A 131 13.97 -8.43 11.70
C VAL A 131 12.69 -8.34 10.89
N LEU A 132 12.15 -7.13 10.75
CA LEU A 132 11.00 -6.87 9.91
C LEU A 132 11.38 -5.88 8.79
N HIS A 133 11.06 -6.24 7.55
CA HIS A 133 11.33 -5.44 6.37
C HIS A 133 10.27 -5.72 5.31
N GLY A 134 9.61 -4.69 4.81
CA GLY A 134 8.56 -4.86 3.82
C GLY A 134 7.93 -3.56 3.35
N ALA A 135 6.88 -3.71 2.56
CA ALA A 135 6.02 -2.64 2.10
C ALA A 135 4.55 -2.95 2.36
N GLN A 136 3.81 -1.93 2.80
CA GLN A 136 2.35 -1.93 2.85
C GLN A 136 1.84 -0.99 1.76
N LEU A 137 1.05 -1.52 0.84
CA LEU A 137 0.53 -0.78 -0.30
C LEU A 137 -1.00 -0.84 -0.31
N TRP A 138 -1.68 0.22 -0.74
CA TRP A 138 -3.14 0.17 -0.96
C TRP A 138 -3.48 0.51 -2.41
N VAL A 139 -4.47 -0.20 -2.92
CA VAL A 139 -5.05 -0.01 -4.25
C VAL A 139 -6.48 0.50 -4.06
N ALA A 140 -6.81 1.66 -4.63
CA ALA A 140 -8.17 2.17 -4.63
C ALA A 140 -9.06 1.33 -5.56
N LEU A 141 -10.24 0.94 -5.09
CA LEU A 141 -11.22 0.28 -5.95
C LEU A 141 -11.96 1.34 -6.79
N PRO A 142 -12.19 1.09 -8.10
CA PRO A 142 -13.02 1.97 -8.93
C PRO A 142 -14.46 2.03 -8.43
N GLU A 143 -15.23 3.03 -8.85
CA GLU A 143 -16.60 3.23 -8.36
C GLU A 143 -17.50 2.01 -8.60
N SER A 144 -17.30 1.31 -9.72
CA SER A 144 -18.02 0.08 -10.07
C SER A 144 -17.85 -1.03 -9.05
N ASP A 145 -16.70 -1.08 -8.37
CA ASP A 145 -16.28 -2.23 -7.55
C ASP A 145 -16.06 -1.88 -6.08
N ARG A 146 -16.10 -0.59 -5.70
CA ARG A 146 -15.84 -0.16 -4.32
C ARG A 146 -16.77 -0.77 -3.27
N SER A 147 -17.92 -1.29 -3.68
CA SER A 147 -18.90 -1.95 -2.81
C SER A 147 -18.91 -3.48 -2.96
N THR A 148 -17.89 -4.05 -3.60
CA THR A 148 -17.73 -5.50 -3.71
C THR A 148 -17.63 -6.17 -2.34
N GLN A 149 -17.86 -7.48 -2.30
CA GLN A 149 -17.78 -8.23 -1.06
C GLN A 149 -16.33 -8.27 -0.56
N PRO A 150 -16.13 -8.17 0.77
CA PRO A 150 -14.80 -8.34 1.34
C PRO A 150 -14.24 -9.73 1.08
N GLY A 151 -12.92 -9.83 0.95
CA GLY A 151 -12.24 -11.10 0.70
C GLY A 151 -10.73 -11.03 0.93
N PHE A 152 -10.10 -12.20 0.88
CA PHE A 152 -8.67 -12.35 1.11
C PHE A 152 -8.08 -13.37 0.15
N GLU A 153 -6.94 -13.04 -0.44
CA GLU A 153 -6.16 -13.96 -1.29
C GLU A 153 -4.70 -13.95 -0.83
N HIS A 154 -4.07 -15.12 -0.94
CA HIS A 154 -2.64 -15.31 -0.71
C HIS A 154 -2.00 -15.87 -1.98
N TYR A 155 -0.82 -15.38 -2.33
CA TYR A 155 -0.10 -15.82 -3.51
C TYR A 155 1.42 -15.78 -3.32
N ALA A 156 2.08 -16.90 -3.62
CA ALA A 156 3.53 -17.00 -3.69
C ALA A 156 3.97 -17.05 -5.16
N PRO A 157 4.37 -15.92 -5.76
CA PRO A 157 4.81 -15.90 -7.15
C PRO A 157 6.09 -16.74 -7.35
N PRO A 158 6.23 -17.41 -8.52
CA PRO A 158 7.48 -18.06 -8.85
C PRO A 158 8.59 -17.02 -9.01
N VAL A 159 9.81 -17.42 -8.67
CA VAL A 159 11.00 -16.64 -8.98
C VAL A 159 11.41 -16.92 -10.42
N THR A 160 11.56 -15.86 -11.22
CA THR A 160 12.09 -15.96 -12.58
C THR A 160 13.35 -15.10 -12.71
N GLU A 161 14.27 -15.53 -13.58
CA GLU A 161 15.44 -14.74 -13.94
C GLU A 161 15.24 -14.12 -15.32
N VAL A 162 15.45 -12.81 -15.43
CA VAL A 162 15.37 -12.05 -16.68
C VAL A 162 16.63 -11.22 -16.81
N ASP A 163 17.46 -11.50 -17.82
CA ASP A 163 18.74 -10.82 -18.07
C ASP A 163 19.66 -10.70 -16.83
N GLY A 164 19.64 -11.73 -15.97
CA GLY A 164 20.42 -11.79 -14.73
C GLY A 164 19.78 -11.10 -13.53
N ALA A 165 18.63 -10.46 -13.70
CA ALA A 165 17.80 -9.94 -12.61
C ALA A 165 16.86 -11.01 -12.06
N ARG A 166 16.64 -11.01 -10.74
CA ARG A 166 15.62 -11.85 -10.09
C ARG A 166 14.29 -11.11 -10.05
N VAL A 167 13.21 -11.71 -10.54
CA VAL A 167 11.88 -11.07 -10.69
C VAL A 167 10.77 -11.93 -10.08
N LEU A 168 9.87 -11.30 -9.31
CA LEU A 168 8.63 -11.89 -8.81
C LEU A 168 7.46 -10.98 -9.15
N VAL A 169 6.56 -11.42 -10.02
CA VAL A 169 5.36 -10.66 -10.39
C VAL A 169 4.21 -11.09 -9.49
N PHE A 170 3.87 -10.23 -8.51
CA PHE A 170 2.85 -10.53 -7.51
C PHE A 170 1.46 -10.01 -7.91
N LEU A 171 1.36 -8.98 -8.78
CA LEU A 171 0.11 -8.51 -9.39
C LEU A 171 0.29 -8.20 -10.87
N GLY A 172 -0.78 -8.43 -11.65
CA GLY A 172 -0.79 -8.09 -13.07
C GLY A 172 0.14 -8.96 -13.92
N THR A 173 0.61 -8.40 -15.04
CA THR A 173 1.56 -9.05 -15.95
C THR A 173 2.79 -8.19 -16.18
N LEU A 174 3.98 -8.78 -16.06
CA LEU A 174 5.26 -8.12 -16.36
C LEU A 174 6.30 -9.15 -16.81
N LEU A 175 7.13 -8.81 -17.80
CA LEU A 175 8.24 -9.65 -18.26
C LEU A 175 7.83 -11.13 -18.52
N GLY A 176 6.66 -11.32 -19.13
CA GLY A 176 6.13 -12.64 -19.50
C GLY A 176 5.51 -13.46 -18.35
N GLN A 177 5.45 -12.93 -17.13
CA GLN A 177 4.79 -13.57 -15.99
C GLN A 177 3.48 -12.87 -15.66
N THR A 178 2.46 -13.65 -15.28
CA THR A 178 1.14 -13.15 -14.91
C THR A 178 0.74 -13.69 -13.54
N SER A 179 0.35 -12.79 -12.63
CA SER A 179 -0.26 -13.14 -11.36
C SER A 179 -1.73 -13.53 -11.54
N PRO A 180 -2.24 -14.58 -10.86
CA PRO A 180 -3.64 -14.97 -10.92
C PRO A 180 -4.54 -14.16 -9.96
N VAL A 181 -3.95 -13.26 -9.18
CA VAL A 181 -4.63 -12.53 -8.09
C VAL A 181 -5.68 -11.58 -8.65
N THR A 182 -6.83 -11.51 -7.98
CA THR A 182 -7.96 -10.70 -8.42
C THR A 182 -7.67 -9.20 -8.27
N MET A 183 -7.74 -8.48 -9.39
CA MET A 183 -7.64 -7.02 -9.46
C MET A 183 -8.87 -6.40 -10.12
N PHE A 184 -9.20 -5.18 -9.71
CA PHE A 184 -10.37 -4.43 -10.19
C PHE A 184 -10.00 -3.25 -11.10
N SER A 185 -8.71 -3.05 -11.33
CA SER A 185 -8.14 -2.07 -12.25
C SER A 185 -6.90 -2.67 -12.89
N ASP A 186 -6.52 -2.19 -14.07
CA ASP A 186 -5.31 -2.64 -14.74
C ASP A 186 -4.06 -2.10 -14.04
N LEU A 187 -3.29 -3.00 -13.44
CA LEU A 187 -2.19 -2.72 -12.52
C LEU A 187 -1.13 -3.79 -12.66
N VAL A 188 0.10 -3.42 -12.30
CA VAL A 188 1.23 -4.33 -12.17
C VAL A 188 1.97 -4.08 -10.85
N GLY A 189 2.41 -5.18 -10.24
CA GLY A 189 3.19 -5.20 -9.01
C GLY A 189 4.27 -6.28 -9.11
N ALA A 190 5.54 -5.90 -9.07
CA ALA A 190 6.63 -6.87 -9.11
C ALA A 190 7.81 -6.47 -8.20
N GLU A 191 8.46 -7.46 -7.59
CA GLU A 191 9.80 -7.29 -6.99
C GLU A 191 10.86 -7.58 -8.04
N VAL A 192 11.86 -6.71 -8.14
CA VAL A 192 13.04 -6.91 -9.00
C VAL A 192 14.30 -6.74 -8.14
N THR A 193 15.25 -7.67 -8.25
CA THR A 193 16.57 -7.57 -7.63
C THR A 193 17.66 -7.62 -8.70
N LEU A 194 18.55 -6.63 -8.69
CA LEU A 194 19.69 -6.45 -9.60
C LEU A 194 21.00 -6.63 -8.85
N ALA A 195 22.00 -7.22 -9.50
CA ALA A 195 23.37 -7.23 -8.99
C ALA A 195 23.98 -5.82 -9.07
N ALA A 196 24.97 -5.54 -8.23
CA ALA A 196 25.67 -4.24 -8.21
C ALA A 196 26.20 -3.86 -9.61
N GLY A 197 25.96 -2.62 -10.03
CA GLY A 197 26.44 -2.09 -11.31
C GLY A 197 25.81 -2.73 -12.55
N THR A 198 24.74 -3.51 -12.41
CA THR A 198 23.99 -4.08 -13.54
C THR A 198 22.73 -3.28 -13.85
N SER A 199 22.22 -3.44 -15.06
CA SER A 199 21.00 -2.81 -15.51
C SER A 199 20.02 -3.84 -16.07
N LEU A 200 18.73 -3.46 -16.09
CA LEU A 200 17.66 -4.23 -16.70
C LEU A 200 16.76 -3.28 -17.49
N ASP A 201 16.44 -3.68 -18.72
CA ASP A 201 15.38 -3.06 -19.52
C ASP A 201 14.05 -3.76 -19.18
N ILE A 202 13.11 -3.01 -18.59
CA ILE A 202 11.77 -3.51 -18.29
C ILE A 202 10.84 -3.01 -19.38
N ASP A 203 10.36 -3.93 -20.22
CA ASP A 203 9.25 -3.62 -21.14
C ASP A 203 7.98 -3.41 -20.31
N VAL A 204 7.32 -2.26 -20.48
CA VAL A 204 6.14 -1.83 -19.73
C VAL A 204 5.02 -1.40 -20.66
N ASP A 205 3.80 -1.37 -20.15
CA ASP A 205 2.66 -0.83 -20.89
C ASP A 205 2.76 0.71 -20.98
N PRO A 206 2.71 1.31 -22.19
CA PRO A 206 2.74 2.75 -22.37
C PRO A 206 1.45 3.46 -21.91
N GLU A 207 0.35 2.75 -21.69
CA GLU A 207 -0.86 3.31 -21.09
C GLU A 207 -0.77 3.38 -19.57
N HIS A 208 0.23 2.73 -18.97
CA HIS A 208 0.49 2.77 -17.54
C HIS A 208 1.43 3.91 -17.16
N GLU A 209 1.22 4.45 -15.97
CA GLU A 209 2.22 5.19 -15.24
C GLU A 209 2.93 4.28 -14.24
N HIS A 210 4.17 4.60 -13.90
CA HIS A 210 5.08 3.68 -13.22
C HIS A 210 5.80 4.36 -12.06
N GLY A 211 5.79 3.70 -10.90
CA GLY A 211 6.58 4.04 -9.72
C GLY A 211 7.53 2.90 -9.38
N LEU A 212 8.83 3.21 -9.34
CA LEU A 212 9.86 2.28 -8.93
C LEU A 212 10.32 2.60 -7.52
N LEU A 213 9.74 1.92 -6.52
CA LEU A 213 10.12 2.05 -5.11
C LEU A 213 11.48 1.39 -4.90
N CYS A 214 12.51 2.18 -4.57
CA CYS A 214 13.80 1.64 -4.19
C CYS A 214 13.71 1.06 -2.77
N ASP A 215 13.92 -0.25 -2.63
CA ASP A 215 13.95 -0.93 -1.33
C ASP A 215 15.36 -0.87 -0.71
N THR A 216 16.35 -1.41 -1.43
CA THR A 216 17.74 -1.55 -0.99
C THR A 216 18.67 -1.09 -2.11
N GLY A 217 19.85 -0.56 -1.73
CA GLY A 217 20.86 -0.09 -2.68
C GLY A 217 20.56 1.32 -3.20
N MET A 218 21.02 1.62 -4.41
CA MET A 218 20.67 2.84 -5.15
C MET A 218 20.11 2.43 -6.50
N LEU A 219 19.03 3.08 -6.92
CA LEU A 219 18.33 2.79 -8.17
C LEU A 219 18.39 4.01 -9.09
N THR A 220 19.00 3.87 -10.25
CA THR A 220 18.98 4.91 -11.29
C THR A 220 17.94 4.58 -12.36
N VAL A 221 17.15 5.58 -12.75
CA VAL A 221 16.10 5.50 -13.78
C VAL A 221 16.19 6.74 -14.65
N GLY A 222 16.68 6.61 -15.88
CA GLY A 222 17.03 7.77 -16.70
C GLY A 222 18.06 8.65 -15.98
N ASP A 223 17.73 9.93 -15.79
CA ASP A 223 18.64 10.91 -15.18
C ASP A 223 18.48 11.06 -13.65
N VAL A 224 17.61 10.26 -13.03
CA VAL A 224 17.37 10.34 -11.57
C VAL A 224 17.87 9.11 -10.84
N THR A 225 18.32 9.30 -9.60
CA THR A 225 18.69 8.23 -8.69
C THR A 225 17.83 8.30 -7.44
N ALA A 226 17.09 7.22 -7.16
CA ALA A 226 16.31 7.04 -5.96
C ALA A 226 17.11 6.26 -4.91
N LYS A 227 17.00 6.68 -3.65
CA LYS A 227 17.55 5.98 -2.49
C LYS A 227 16.47 5.14 -1.78
N PRO A 228 16.83 4.27 -0.82
CA PRO A 228 15.87 3.43 -0.10
C PRO A 228 14.67 4.20 0.48
N GLY A 229 13.46 3.79 0.08
CA GLY A 229 12.18 4.41 0.44
C GLY A 229 11.67 5.45 -0.56
N GLU A 230 12.49 5.94 -1.48
CA GLU A 230 12.06 6.87 -2.53
C GLU A 230 11.48 6.11 -3.72
N ILE A 231 10.60 6.77 -4.48
CA ILE A 231 10.02 6.23 -5.71
C ILE A 231 10.57 7.04 -6.89
N ALA A 232 11.18 6.37 -7.87
CA ALA A 232 11.38 6.97 -9.18
C ALA A 232 10.08 6.84 -9.99
N PHE A 233 9.40 7.96 -10.22
CA PHE A 233 8.12 8.01 -10.91
C PHE A 233 8.29 8.43 -12.37
N MET A 234 7.56 7.77 -13.25
CA MET A 234 7.46 8.11 -14.67
C MET A 234 6.00 8.02 -15.10
N GLY A 235 5.56 9.01 -15.89
CA GLY A 235 4.21 9.02 -16.44
C GLY A 235 4.00 8.02 -17.57
N THR A 236 2.84 8.13 -18.23
CA THR A 236 2.49 7.33 -19.40
C THR A 236 3.35 7.67 -20.62
N GLY A 237 3.29 6.81 -21.65
CA GLY A 237 3.88 7.03 -22.97
C GLY A 237 5.22 6.35 -23.21
N THR A 238 5.81 5.70 -22.19
CA THR A 238 7.01 4.87 -22.37
C THR A 238 6.63 3.39 -22.51
N SER A 239 7.25 2.69 -23.45
CA SER A 239 7.12 1.23 -23.57
C SER A 239 8.26 0.48 -22.89
N ARG A 240 9.25 1.19 -22.33
CA ARG A 240 10.44 0.60 -21.72
C ARG A 240 11.02 1.50 -20.63
N ILE A 241 11.44 0.89 -19.52
CA ILE A 241 12.15 1.56 -18.43
C ILE A 241 13.47 0.84 -18.19
N THR A 242 14.59 1.54 -18.40
CA THR A 242 15.90 1.03 -17.99
C THR A 242 16.14 1.39 -16.53
N VAL A 243 16.42 0.37 -15.72
CA VAL A 243 16.78 0.51 -14.31
C VAL A 243 18.22 0.07 -14.10
N GLU A 244 18.98 0.80 -13.30
CA GLU A 244 20.38 0.48 -13.00
C GLU A 244 20.63 0.43 -11.50
N ALA A 245 21.33 -0.61 -11.05
CA ALA A 245 21.81 -0.70 -9.68
C ALA A 245 23.12 0.08 -9.51
N GLY A 246 23.25 0.79 -8.39
CA GLY A 246 24.50 1.42 -8.00
C GLY A 246 25.68 0.42 -7.88
N PRO A 247 26.94 0.90 -7.95
CA PRO A 247 28.12 0.03 -7.95
C PRO A 247 28.43 -0.58 -6.57
N ASP A 248 27.92 0.00 -5.49
CA ASP A 248 28.31 -0.33 -4.11
C ASP A 248 27.57 -1.56 -3.53
N GLY A 249 26.54 -2.07 -4.21
CA GLY A 249 25.77 -3.21 -3.74
C GLY A 249 24.58 -3.54 -4.64
N PRO A 250 23.92 -4.70 -4.41
CA PRO A 250 22.71 -5.04 -5.15
C PRO A 250 21.61 -4.01 -4.89
N ALA A 251 20.75 -3.81 -5.89
CA ALA A 251 19.54 -3.01 -5.74
C ALA A 251 18.32 -3.93 -5.74
N ARG A 252 17.39 -3.70 -4.82
CA ARG A 252 16.06 -4.31 -4.86
C ARG A 252 15.03 -3.20 -4.95
N LEU A 253 14.01 -3.40 -5.77
CA LEU A 253 12.94 -2.44 -6.01
C LEU A 253 11.59 -3.13 -6.15
N LEU A 254 10.52 -2.37 -5.92
CA LEU A 254 9.17 -2.73 -6.37
C LEU A 254 8.80 -1.90 -7.60
N VAL A 255 8.29 -2.57 -8.64
CA VAL A 255 7.65 -1.95 -9.80
C VAL A 255 6.15 -1.85 -9.49
N LEU A 256 5.64 -0.63 -9.41
CA LEU A 256 4.23 -0.32 -9.18
C LEU A 256 3.71 0.44 -10.41
N GLY A 257 2.99 -0.26 -11.28
CA GLY A 257 2.44 0.34 -12.50
C GLY A 257 0.93 0.21 -12.57
N GLY A 258 0.31 1.00 -13.41
CA GLY A 258 -1.11 0.85 -13.75
C GLY A 258 -1.64 1.99 -14.62
N THR A 259 -2.77 1.75 -15.26
CA THR A 259 -3.49 2.80 -16.00
C THR A 259 -3.87 3.92 -15.04
N PRO A 260 -3.66 5.21 -15.40
CA PRO A 260 -4.12 6.34 -14.61
C PRO A 260 -5.56 6.15 -14.14
N PHE A 261 -5.82 6.28 -12.84
CA PHE A 261 -7.07 5.81 -12.22
C PHE A 261 -8.34 6.48 -12.78
N GLY A 262 -8.24 7.73 -13.23
CA GLY A 262 -9.33 8.45 -13.90
C GLY A 262 -10.49 8.87 -12.99
N GLU A 263 -10.50 8.46 -11.72
CA GLU A 263 -11.49 8.85 -10.73
C GLU A 263 -10.87 9.64 -9.58
N GLN A 264 -11.68 10.49 -8.94
CA GLN A 264 -11.29 11.16 -7.71
C GLN A 264 -11.74 10.38 -6.48
N ILE A 265 -10.86 10.24 -5.50
CA ILE A 265 -11.14 9.57 -4.23
C ILE A 265 -11.07 10.54 -3.05
N VAL A 266 -11.86 10.27 -2.00
CA VAL A 266 -11.67 10.91 -0.68
C VAL A 266 -11.08 9.87 0.25
N MET A 267 -9.84 10.11 0.66
CA MET A 267 -9.09 9.21 1.55
C MET A 267 -8.86 9.89 2.90
N TRP A 268 -9.29 9.23 3.97
CA TRP A 268 -9.01 9.67 5.34
C TRP A 268 -8.91 8.48 6.28
N TRP A 269 -7.83 8.46 7.08
CA TRP A 269 -7.47 7.30 7.90
C TRP A 269 -7.41 6.04 7.02
N ASN A 270 -8.30 5.08 7.24
CA ASN A 270 -8.36 3.82 6.50
C ASN A 270 -9.60 3.74 5.58
N PHE A 271 -10.27 4.86 5.35
CA PHE A 271 -11.48 4.91 4.55
C PHE A 271 -11.22 5.58 3.22
N ILE A 272 -11.56 4.87 2.14
CA ILE A 272 -11.62 5.43 0.79
C ILE A 272 -13.09 5.47 0.35
N GLY A 273 -13.57 6.67 0.03
CA GLY A 273 -14.89 6.95 -0.53
C GLY A 273 -14.80 7.88 -1.74
N ARG A 274 -15.92 8.49 -2.14
CA ARG A 274 -15.97 9.54 -3.19
C ARG A 274 -16.36 10.90 -2.64
N SER A 275 -16.85 10.95 -1.42
CA SER A 275 -17.25 12.17 -0.75
C SER A 275 -16.81 12.20 0.71
N HIS A 276 -16.82 13.40 1.30
CA HIS A 276 -16.69 13.57 2.75
C HIS A 276 -17.75 12.76 3.50
N ASP A 277 -18.97 12.75 2.98
CA ASP A 277 -20.14 12.17 3.64
C ASP A 277 -20.02 10.63 3.67
N ASP A 278 -19.43 10.01 2.64
CA ASP A 278 -19.07 8.58 2.66
C ASP A 278 -18.14 8.27 3.83
N VAL A 279 -17.05 9.03 3.96
CA VAL A 279 -16.06 8.83 5.03
C VAL A 279 -16.66 9.04 6.41
N VAL A 280 -17.53 10.04 6.58
CA VAL A 280 -18.28 10.26 7.82
C VAL A 280 -19.11 9.02 8.14
N GLY A 281 -19.87 8.50 7.17
CA GLY A 281 -20.68 7.29 7.35
C GLY A 281 -19.84 6.06 7.72
N PHE A 282 -18.75 5.80 7.00
CA PHE A 282 -17.83 4.69 7.29
C PHE A 282 -17.26 4.76 8.72
N ARG A 283 -16.90 5.97 9.16
CA ARG A 283 -16.41 6.23 10.51
C ARG A 283 -17.48 6.00 11.57
N GLU A 284 -18.68 6.50 11.36
CA GLU A 284 -19.80 6.33 12.28
C GLU A 284 -20.18 4.85 12.42
N ASP A 285 -20.23 4.13 11.31
CA ASP A 285 -20.42 2.68 11.27
C ASP A 285 -19.36 1.97 12.10
N TRP A 286 -18.09 2.31 11.90
CA TRP A 286 -16.98 1.68 12.63
C TRP A 286 -17.09 1.94 14.12
N GLN A 287 -17.29 3.18 14.55
CA GLN A 287 -17.37 3.53 15.96
C GLN A 287 -18.55 2.86 16.66
N ARG A 288 -19.69 2.73 15.96
CA ARG A 288 -20.87 2.03 16.46
C ARG A 288 -20.62 0.53 16.60
N GLU A 289 -20.03 -0.10 15.58
CA GLU A 289 -19.80 -1.56 15.55
C GLU A 289 -18.69 -1.99 16.52
N ARG A 290 -17.64 -1.17 16.71
CA ARG A 290 -16.55 -1.49 17.64
C ARG A 290 -16.82 -1.16 19.10
N SER A 291 -17.95 -0.55 19.43
CA SER A 291 -18.25 -0.21 20.82
C SER A 291 -18.38 -1.51 21.63
N PRO A 292 -17.53 -1.74 22.65
CA PRO A 292 -17.66 -2.95 23.46
C PRO A 292 -19.03 -2.99 24.12
N ARG A 293 -19.66 -4.16 24.17
CA ARG A 293 -20.89 -4.36 24.95
C ARG A 293 -20.55 -4.80 26.37
N GLU A 294 -21.57 -4.98 27.22
CA GLU A 294 -21.41 -5.42 28.61
C GLU A 294 -20.45 -6.63 28.69
N GLU A 295 -19.62 -6.67 29.74
CA GLU A 295 -18.58 -7.69 30.00
C GLU A 295 -17.31 -7.64 29.12
N GLY A 296 -17.13 -6.63 28.27
CA GLY A 296 -15.85 -6.38 27.60
C GLY A 296 -15.56 -7.27 26.38
N SER A 297 -16.56 -8.03 25.92
CA SER A 297 -16.51 -8.76 24.65
C SER A 297 -17.10 -7.94 23.50
N TYR A 298 -16.63 -8.21 22.27
CA TYR A 298 -17.31 -7.73 21.06
C TYR A 298 -18.54 -8.60 20.82
N ALA A 299 -19.71 -7.98 20.64
CA ALA A 299 -20.90 -8.72 20.32
C ALA A 299 -20.84 -9.26 18.88
N ALA A 300 -21.56 -10.36 18.63
CA ALA A 300 -21.80 -10.84 17.28
C ALA A 300 -22.32 -9.68 16.40
N ALA A 301 -21.83 -9.60 15.17
CA ALA A 301 -22.19 -8.54 14.25
C ALA A 301 -23.71 -8.49 14.04
N ALA A 302 -24.29 -7.29 14.10
CA ALA A 302 -25.69 -7.13 13.74
C ALA A 302 -25.89 -7.53 12.27
N PRO A 303 -27.06 -8.07 11.89
CA PRO A 303 -27.39 -8.28 10.48
C PRO A 303 -27.17 -6.98 9.68
N GLY A 304 -26.33 -7.04 8.65
CA GLY A 304 -25.96 -5.86 7.84
C GLY A 304 -24.85 -4.98 8.41
N ALA A 305 -24.13 -5.43 9.46
CA ALA A 305 -22.91 -4.77 9.93
C ALA A 305 -21.87 -4.69 8.82
N ARG A 306 -21.24 -3.53 8.68
CA ARG A 306 -20.31 -3.24 7.60
C ARG A 306 -19.00 -3.99 7.73
N TYR A 307 -18.49 -4.13 8.96
CA TYR A 307 -17.15 -4.67 9.21
C TYR A 307 -17.16 -6.11 9.73
N GLY A 308 -18.28 -6.81 9.60
CA GLY A 308 -18.38 -8.22 9.98
C GLY A 308 -18.24 -8.50 11.48
N THR A 309 -18.08 -9.78 11.82
CA THR A 309 -17.90 -10.23 13.21
C THR A 309 -16.43 -10.22 13.56
N PHE A 310 -16.09 -9.60 14.68
CA PHE A 310 -14.70 -9.48 15.12
C PHE A 310 -14.17 -10.81 15.67
N PRO A 311 -12.95 -11.22 15.30
CA PRO A 311 -12.33 -12.43 15.85
C PRO A 311 -12.22 -12.38 17.38
N ASP A 312 -12.53 -13.51 18.04
CA ASP A 312 -12.42 -13.65 19.50
C ASP A 312 -10.99 -13.40 20.03
N ALA A 313 -9.99 -13.57 19.16
CA ALA A 313 -8.58 -13.35 19.47
C ALA A 313 -8.20 -11.85 19.60
N TRP A 314 -9.10 -10.93 19.24
CA TRP A 314 -8.83 -9.50 19.34
C TRP A 314 -9.14 -8.98 20.73
N ASP A 315 -8.09 -8.64 21.48
CA ASP A 315 -8.22 -7.98 22.79
C ASP A 315 -8.83 -6.58 22.68
N HIS A 316 -8.53 -5.87 21.59
CA HIS A 316 -9.05 -4.53 21.34
C HIS A 316 -8.96 -4.14 19.85
N THR A 317 -9.71 -3.11 19.48
CA THR A 317 -9.70 -2.47 18.16
C THR A 317 -9.29 -1.01 18.24
N LEU A 318 -8.73 -0.47 17.17
CA LEU A 318 -8.32 0.93 17.09
C LEU A 318 -9.56 1.85 16.90
N PRO A 319 -9.77 2.86 17.77
CA PRO A 319 -10.80 3.84 17.54
C PRO A 319 -10.44 4.71 16.33
N ALA A 320 -11.43 5.03 15.50
CA ALA A 320 -11.20 6.03 14.45
C ALA A 320 -10.84 7.40 15.07
N PRO A 321 -9.87 8.13 14.52
CA PRO A 321 -9.53 9.47 15.01
C PRO A 321 -10.71 10.43 14.90
N GLY A 322 -10.62 11.58 15.58
CA GLY A 322 -11.56 12.68 15.36
C GLY A 322 -11.47 13.18 13.91
N LEU A 323 -12.61 13.44 13.28
CA LEU A 323 -12.62 14.09 11.97
C LEU A 323 -12.06 15.52 12.09
N PRO A 324 -11.34 16.01 11.07
CA PRO A 324 -10.92 17.41 11.05
C PRO A 324 -12.15 18.33 10.99
N ASN A 325 -12.01 19.56 11.51
CA ASN A 325 -13.06 20.59 11.45
C ASN A 325 -13.33 21.11 10.02
N LEU A 326 -12.60 20.61 9.02
CA LEU A 326 -12.69 21.00 7.61
C LEU A 326 -13.23 19.84 6.78
N ARG A 327 -13.99 20.16 5.74
CA ARG A 327 -14.48 19.16 4.78
C ARG A 327 -13.30 18.49 4.08
N LEU A 328 -13.33 17.17 4.02
CA LEU A 328 -12.32 16.39 3.30
C LEU A 328 -12.44 16.69 1.81
N ARG A 329 -11.29 16.86 1.15
CA ARG A 329 -11.21 17.11 -0.30
C ARG A 329 -10.89 15.83 -1.05
N SER A 330 -11.41 15.73 -2.26
CA SER A 330 -11.06 14.66 -3.18
C SER A 330 -9.63 14.84 -3.72
N ARG A 331 -9.06 13.74 -4.20
CA ARG A 331 -7.73 13.64 -4.83
C ARG A 331 -7.84 12.68 -6.01
N GLY A 332 -7.17 13.00 -7.11
CA GLY A 332 -7.16 12.24 -8.34
C GLY A 332 -6.23 12.92 -9.33
#